data_AF-A0A7H4MNG8-F1
#
_entry.id   AF-A0A7H4MNG8-F1
#
_cell.length_a   1.000
_cell.length_b   1.000
_cell.length_c   1.000
_cell.angle_alpha   90.00
_cell.angle_beta   90.00
_cell.angle_gamma   90.00
#
_symmetry.space_group_name_H-M   'P 1'
#
loop_
_entity.id
_entity.type
_entity.pdbx_description
1 polymer ?
#
loop_
_entity_poly.entity_id
_entity_poly.type
_entity_poly.pdbx_seq_one_letter_code
_entity_poly.pdbx_strand_id
1 'polypeptide(L)'
;MSQTIDKIHSCYPLFEQDEYQTLFQNKKTLEEAHDAQRVQEVFAWTTTAEYEALNFQREALTVDPAKACQPLGAVLCALGFAGTLPYVHGSQGCVAYFRTYFNRHFKEPVACVSDSMTEGRGGVRRQQQHESGPAECQRAV
;
A
#
# COMPACT_ATOMS: atom_id res chain seq x y z
N MET A 1 14.84 3.09 31.14
CA MET A 1 14.37 3.87 29.98
C MET A 1 15.61 4.25 29.21
N SER A 2 15.90 3.49 28.16
CA SER A 2 17.12 3.59 27.33
C SER A 2 17.21 4.84 26.45
N GLN A 3 16.10 5.56 26.29
CA GLN A 3 16.04 6.82 25.56
C GLN A 3 16.51 7.97 26.46
N THR A 4 17.47 8.75 25.95
CA THR A 4 17.87 10.02 26.57
C THR A 4 17.48 11.17 25.65
N ILE A 5 17.10 12.32 26.23
CA ILE A 5 16.72 13.52 25.45
C ILE A 5 17.86 13.94 24.53
N ASP A 6 19.10 13.80 24.99
CA ASP A 6 20.30 14.19 24.25
C ASP A 6 20.65 13.22 23.11
N LYS A 7 20.08 12.01 23.11
CA LYS A 7 20.36 10.98 22.09
C LYS A 7 19.14 10.09 21.87
N ILE A 8 18.18 10.64 21.13
CA ILE A 8 16.97 9.90 20.75
C ILE A 8 17.30 8.88 19.67
N HIS A 9 17.06 7.61 19.96
CA HIS A 9 17.16 6.53 18.98
C HIS A 9 15.84 6.35 18.23
N SER A 10 15.88 6.38 16.89
CA SER A 10 14.75 5.97 16.05
C SER A 10 14.61 4.44 16.03
N CYS A 11 13.62 3.88 15.32
CA CYS A 11 13.38 2.43 15.24
C CYS A 11 14.66 1.61 15.06
N TYR A 12 15.56 2.07 14.18
CA TYR A 12 16.95 1.64 14.14
C TYR A 12 17.85 2.75 14.73
N PRO A 13 18.71 2.48 15.74
CA PRO A 13 19.04 1.18 16.34
C PRO A 13 18.28 0.89 17.65
N LEU A 14 17.19 1.60 17.99
CA LEU A 14 16.47 1.46 19.28
C LEU A 14 16.18 -0.01 19.63
N PHE A 15 15.65 -0.76 18.67
CA PHE A 15 15.22 -2.13 18.91
C PHE A 15 16.37 -3.14 18.97
N GLU A 16 17.62 -2.75 18.70
CA GLU A 16 18.81 -3.61 18.87
C GLU A 16 19.31 -3.66 20.32
N GLN A 17 18.80 -2.78 21.18
CA GLN A 17 19.19 -2.74 22.59
C GLN A 17 18.72 -3.99 23.34
N ASP A 18 19.53 -4.44 24.30
CA ASP A 18 19.32 -5.69 25.04
C ASP A 18 17.92 -5.80 25.70
N GLU A 19 17.37 -4.68 26.18
CA GLU A 19 16.02 -4.65 26.78
C GLU A 19 14.94 -5.03 25.77
N TYR A 20 15.03 -4.52 24.52
CA TYR A 20 14.09 -4.84 23.46
C TYR A 20 14.35 -6.23 22.88
N GLN A 21 15.60 -6.66 22.76
CA GLN A 21 15.94 -8.02 22.35
C GLN A 21 15.38 -9.07 23.32
N THR A 22 15.49 -8.83 24.63
CA THR A 22 14.88 -9.69 25.66
C THR A 22 13.36 -9.70 25.53
N LEU A 23 12.74 -8.53 25.30
CA LEU A 23 11.29 -8.43 25.09
C LEU A 23 10.84 -9.24 23.86
N PHE A 24 11.57 -9.18 22.74
CA PHE A 24 11.23 -9.95 21.55
C PHE A 24 11.42 -11.46 21.74
N GLN A 25 12.46 -11.89 22.48
CA GLN A 25 12.65 -13.29 22.84
C GLN A 25 11.47 -13.81 23.68
N ASN A 26 11.05 -13.04 24.68
CA ASN A 26 9.90 -13.40 25.51
C ASN A 26 8.62 -13.48 24.68
N LYS A 27 8.38 -12.50 23.80
CA LYS A 27 7.22 -12.49 22.89
C LYS A 27 7.23 -13.71 21.97
N LYS A 28 8.40 -14.09 21.42
CA LYS A 28 8.56 -15.23 20.53
C LYS A 28 8.09 -16.55 21.16
N THR A 29 8.20 -16.70 22.48
CA THR A 29 7.69 -17.89 23.19
C THR A 29 6.16 -18.03 23.14
N LEU A 30 5.44 -16.95 22.79
CA LEU A 30 3.97 -16.87 22.72
C LEU A 30 3.44 -16.79 21.27
N GLU A 31 4.32 -16.72 20.27
CA GLU A 31 3.94 -16.54 18.86
C GLU A 31 3.64 -17.84 18.12
N GLU A 32 3.93 -19.00 18.74
CA GLU A 32 3.82 -20.32 18.09
C GLU A 32 4.61 -20.39 16.76
N ALA A 33 5.70 -19.62 16.66
CA ALA A 33 6.53 -19.54 15.46
C ALA A 33 7.29 -20.86 15.23
N HIS A 34 7.51 -21.20 13.97
CA HIS A 34 8.43 -22.29 13.60
C HIS A 34 9.85 -22.01 14.15
N ASP A 35 10.56 -23.09 14.48
CA ASP A 35 11.95 -23.00 14.93
C ASP A 35 12.87 -22.48 13.82
N ALA A 36 14.04 -21.99 14.21
CA ALA A 36 14.99 -21.38 13.28
C ALA A 36 15.52 -22.36 12.23
N GLN A 37 15.64 -23.64 12.57
CA GLN A 37 16.12 -24.65 11.63
C GLN A 37 15.08 -24.90 10.55
N ARG A 38 13.80 -25.01 10.91
CA ARG A 38 12.71 -25.17 9.94
C ARG A 38 12.60 -23.97 9.00
N VAL A 39 12.71 -22.75 9.52
CA VAL A 39 12.71 -21.53 8.68
C VAL A 39 13.87 -21.57 7.67
N GLN A 40 15.07 -21.92 8.12
CA GLN A 40 16.24 -22.01 7.25
C GLN A 40 16.12 -23.11 6.20
N GLU A 41 15.56 -24.26 6.56
CA GLU A 41 15.29 -25.38 5.66
C GLU A 41 14.32 -24.98 4.54
N VAL A 42 13.18 -24.37 4.91
CA VAL A 42 12.18 -23.91 3.93
C VAL A 42 12.77 -22.83 3.03
N PHE A 43 13.53 -21.88 3.59
CA PHE A 43 14.23 -20.87 2.81
C PHE A 43 15.21 -21.49 1.81
N ALA A 44 16.00 -22.47 2.23
CA ALA A 44 16.90 -23.17 1.31
C ALA A 44 16.12 -23.84 0.18
N TRP A 45 14.99 -24.49 0.49
CA TRP A 45 14.11 -25.10 -0.52
C TRP A 45 13.53 -24.07 -1.51
N THR A 46 13.10 -22.88 -1.07
CA THR A 46 12.57 -21.86 -1.99
C THR A 46 13.59 -21.32 -2.98
N THR A 47 14.89 -21.59 -2.77
CA THR A 47 15.97 -21.24 -3.71
C THR A 47 16.32 -22.37 -4.71
N THR A 48 15.66 -23.52 -4.64
CA THR A 48 15.94 -24.69 -5.48
C THR A 48 15.23 -24.64 -6.84
N ALA A 49 15.77 -25.36 -7.83
CA ALA A 49 15.13 -25.56 -9.14
C ALA A 49 13.80 -26.34 -9.06
N GLU A 50 13.65 -27.20 -8.04
CA GLU A 50 12.39 -27.89 -7.77
C GLU A 50 11.28 -26.89 -7.43
N TYR A 51 11.56 -25.99 -6.49
CA TYR A 51 10.60 -24.95 -6.10
C TYR A 51 10.31 -24.00 -7.25
N GLU A 52 11.33 -23.63 -8.03
CA GLU A 52 11.17 -22.82 -9.24
C GLU A 52 10.14 -23.47 -10.19
N ALA A 53 10.28 -24.76 -10.49
CA ALA A 53 9.35 -25.46 -11.37
C ALA A 53 7.90 -25.43 -10.83
N LEU A 54 7.69 -25.63 -9.52
CA LEU A 54 6.37 -25.50 -8.89
C LEU A 54 5.84 -24.06 -8.96
N ASN A 55 6.71 -23.08 -8.74
CA ASN A 55 6.37 -21.67 -8.75
C ASN A 55 5.89 -21.20 -10.14
N PHE A 56 6.48 -21.73 -11.22
CA PHE A 56 6.07 -21.45 -12.60
C PHE A 56 4.80 -22.19 -13.04
N GLN A 57 4.37 -23.23 -12.31
CA GLN A 57 3.10 -23.92 -12.56
C GLN A 57 1.89 -23.20 -11.96
N ARG A 58 2.06 -22.06 -11.28
CA ARG A 58 0.93 -21.31 -10.72
C ARG A 58 0.03 -20.75 -11.82
N GLU A 59 -1.26 -21.06 -11.74
CA GLU A 59 -2.26 -20.56 -12.69
C GLU A 59 -3.11 -19.41 -12.14
N ALA A 60 -3.31 -19.34 -10.81
CA ALA A 60 -4.23 -18.38 -10.18
C ALA A 60 -3.54 -17.37 -9.24
N LEU A 61 -2.58 -17.84 -8.44
CA LEU A 61 -1.93 -17.01 -7.43
C LEU A 61 -0.86 -16.10 -8.08
N THR A 62 -0.99 -14.79 -7.90
CA THR A 62 0.04 -13.81 -8.24
C THR A 62 0.72 -13.31 -6.96
N VAL A 63 2.06 -13.26 -6.96
CA VAL A 63 2.88 -12.77 -5.83
C VAL A 63 3.80 -11.70 -6.40
N ASP A 64 3.95 -10.58 -5.69
CA ASP A 64 4.78 -9.42 -6.05
C ASP A 64 4.65 -8.98 -7.53
N PRO A 65 3.43 -8.61 -7.98
CA PRO A 65 3.22 -8.21 -9.36
C PRO A 65 3.97 -6.92 -9.71
N ALA A 66 4.73 -6.94 -10.79
CA ALA A 66 5.37 -5.75 -11.38
C ALA A 66 4.41 -4.94 -12.28
N LYS A 67 3.19 -4.70 -11.81
CA LYS A 67 2.16 -3.91 -12.52
C LYS A 67 1.24 -3.18 -11.54
N ALA A 68 0.67 -2.08 -11.99
CA ALA A 68 -0.39 -1.36 -11.31
C ALA A 68 -1.70 -1.42 -12.11
N CYS A 69 -2.80 -0.92 -11.53
CA CYS A 69 -4.11 -0.92 -12.19
C CYS A 69 -4.31 0.32 -13.10
N GLN A 70 -5.23 0.19 -14.05
CA GLN A 70 -5.52 1.18 -15.09
C GLN A 70 -5.70 2.64 -14.61
N PRO A 71 -6.49 2.95 -13.56
CA PRO A 71 -6.73 4.34 -13.17
C PRO A 71 -5.48 5.09 -12.69
N LEU A 72 -4.42 4.39 -12.26
CA LEU A 72 -3.14 5.03 -11.94
C LEU A 72 -2.56 5.73 -13.18
N GLY A 73 -2.58 5.05 -14.34
CA GLY A 73 -2.13 5.63 -15.61
C GLY A 73 -3.04 6.73 -16.13
N ALA A 74 -4.36 6.59 -15.94
CA ALA A 74 -5.33 7.63 -16.32
C ALA A 74 -5.11 8.94 -15.56
N VAL A 75 -4.84 8.86 -14.26
CA VAL A 75 -4.50 10.03 -13.43
C VAL A 75 -3.22 10.70 -13.93
N LEU A 76 -2.16 9.93 -14.19
CA LEU A 76 -0.90 10.48 -14.70
C LEU A 76 -1.08 11.19 -16.05
N CYS A 77 -1.86 10.61 -16.95
CA CYS A 77 -2.18 11.20 -18.24
C CYS A 77 -2.95 12.52 -18.07
N ALA A 78 -3.99 12.54 -17.23
CA ALA A 78 -4.82 13.72 -16.98
C ALA A 78 -4.05 14.91 -16.38
N LEU A 79 -3.06 14.64 -15.52
CA LEU A 79 -2.18 15.69 -14.95
C LEU A 79 -1.33 16.40 -16.01
N GLY A 80 -1.16 15.83 -17.20
CA GLY A 80 -0.42 16.44 -18.30
C GLY A 80 -1.20 17.54 -19.05
N PHE A 81 -2.49 17.73 -18.77
CA PHE A 81 -3.32 18.73 -19.41
C PHE A 81 -3.44 20.00 -18.55
N ALA A 82 -3.26 21.17 -19.16
CA ALA A 82 -3.35 22.45 -18.46
C ALA A 82 -4.73 22.66 -17.84
N GLY A 83 -4.79 23.15 -16.59
CA GLY A 83 -6.04 23.42 -15.88
C GLY A 83 -6.90 22.17 -15.61
N THR A 84 -6.30 20.97 -15.62
CA THR A 84 -7.03 19.71 -15.46
C THR A 84 -6.85 19.13 -14.06
N LEU A 85 -7.97 18.79 -13.41
CA LEU A 85 -8.00 18.05 -12.15
C LEU A 85 -8.47 16.61 -12.40
N PRO A 86 -7.61 15.59 -12.22
CA PRO A 86 -8.03 14.20 -12.40
C PRO A 86 -9.17 13.82 -11.45
N TYR A 87 -10.25 13.31 -12.02
CA TYR A 87 -11.43 12.86 -11.30
C TYR A 87 -11.66 11.37 -11.57
N VAL A 88 -11.70 10.56 -10.50
CA VAL A 88 -11.90 9.12 -10.56
C VAL A 88 -13.24 8.78 -9.91
N HIS A 89 -14.23 8.48 -10.75
CA HIS A 89 -15.52 7.96 -10.30
C HIS A 89 -15.35 6.64 -9.56
N GLY A 90 -15.90 6.53 -8.35
CA GLY A 90 -15.91 5.30 -7.58
C GLY A 90 -15.43 5.49 -6.15
N SER A 91 -14.69 4.52 -5.61
CA SER A 91 -14.29 4.54 -4.21
C SER A 91 -13.09 5.47 -3.99
N GLN A 92 -13.22 6.39 -3.03
CA GLN A 92 -12.17 7.33 -2.64
C GLN A 92 -10.85 6.66 -2.22
N GLY A 93 -10.89 5.41 -1.76
CA GLY A 93 -9.68 4.67 -1.37
C GLY A 93 -8.69 4.50 -2.52
N CYS A 94 -9.19 4.33 -3.75
CA CYS A 94 -8.35 4.24 -4.95
C CYS A 94 -7.53 5.52 -5.14
N VAL A 95 -8.17 6.68 -5.02
CA VAL A 95 -7.52 7.99 -5.18
C VAL A 95 -6.45 8.25 -4.11
N ALA A 96 -6.70 7.83 -2.87
CA ALA A 96 -5.69 7.92 -1.81
C ALA A 96 -4.42 7.11 -2.15
N TYR A 97 -4.59 5.90 -2.70
CA TYR A 97 -3.47 5.08 -3.17
C TYR A 97 -2.73 5.71 -4.35
N PHE A 98 -3.43 6.19 -5.37
CA PHE A 98 -2.79 6.78 -6.55
C PHE A 98 -1.96 8.02 -6.19
N ARG A 99 -2.54 8.92 -5.39
CA ARG A 99 -1.82 10.12 -4.89
C ARG A 99 -0.58 9.72 -4.10
N THR A 100 -0.72 8.80 -3.15
CA THR A 100 0.42 8.36 -2.33
C THR A 100 1.50 7.67 -3.17
N TYR A 101 1.11 6.86 -4.16
CA TYR A 101 2.03 6.16 -5.05
C TYR A 101 2.90 7.15 -5.82
N PHE A 102 2.30 8.16 -6.45
CA PHE A 102 3.05 9.18 -7.17
C PHE A 102 3.81 10.14 -6.25
N ASN A 103 3.23 10.58 -5.12
CA ASN A 103 3.93 11.41 -4.15
C ASN A 103 5.22 10.74 -3.67
N ARG A 104 5.21 9.43 -3.43
CA ARG A 104 6.41 8.69 -3.00
C ARG A 104 7.47 8.62 -4.10
N HIS A 105 7.06 8.53 -5.36
CA HIS A 105 7.97 8.46 -6.51
C HIS A 105 8.55 9.83 -6.88
N PHE A 106 7.70 10.83 -7.08
CA PHE A 106 8.12 12.16 -7.56
C PHE A 106 8.49 13.14 -6.44
N LYS A 107 8.12 12.86 -5.18
CA LYS A 107 8.26 13.78 -4.03
C LYS A 107 7.48 15.09 -4.17
N GLU A 108 6.49 15.11 -5.06
CA GLU A 108 5.63 16.26 -5.36
C GLU A 108 4.18 15.98 -4.94
N PRO A 109 3.35 17.04 -4.70
CA PRO A 109 1.93 16.87 -4.45
C PRO A 109 1.18 16.44 -5.71
N VAL A 110 0.43 15.34 -5.62
CA VAL A 110 -0.48 14.90 -6.67
C VAL A 110 -1.94 15.17 -6.28
N ALA A 111 -2.59 16.01 -7.08
CA ALA A 111 -4.01 16.34 -6.97
C ALA A 111 -4.85 15.35 -7.79
N CYS A 112 -5.83 14.73 -7.15
CA CYS A 112 -6.80 13.82 -7.77
C CYS A 112 -7.99 13.71 -6.82
N VAL A 113 -9.21 13.63 -7.35
CA VAL A 113 -10.45 13.58 -6.56
C VAL A 113 -11.31 12.37 -6.94
N SER A 114 -12.27 12.04 -6.08
CA SER A 114 -13.29 11.00 -6.27
C SER A 114 -14.62 11.52 -5.74
N ASP A 115 -15.73 10.95 -6.21
CA ASP A 115 -17.08 11.19 -5.69
C ASP A 115 -17.48 10.27 -4.53
N SER A 116 -16.52 9.51 -4.00
CA SER A 116 -16.66 8.80 -2.73
C SER A 116 -17.87 7.84 -2.70
N MET A 117 -17.93 6.97 -3.70
CA MET A 117 -18.96 5.93 -3.75
C MET A 117 -18.89 5.02 -2.52
N THR A 118 -20.04 4.88 -1.85
CA THR A 118 -20.22 4.01 -0.66
C THR A 118 -21.22 2.90 -0.97
N GLU A 119 -21.26 1.86 -0.12
CA GLU A 119 -22.14 0.69 -0.28
C GLU A 119 -23.65 1.06 -0.22
N GLY A 120 -24.00 2.21 0.36
CA GLY A 120 -25.38 2.62 0.60
C GLY A 120 -26.24 2.77 -0.66
N ARG A 121 -27.18 1.82 -0.83
CA ARG A 121 -28.40 1.78 -1.68
C ARG A 121 -28.26 2.26 -3.14
N GLY A 122 -28.00 1.29 -4.02
CA GLY A 122 -28.56 1.22 -5.39
C GLY A 122 -28.09 2.25 -6.42
N GLY A 123 -28.41 1.99 -7.69
CA GLY A 123 -27.96 2.79 -8.84
C GLY A 123 -28.31 4.29 -8.77
N VAL A 124 -29.37 4.66 -8.05
CA VAL A 124 -29.82 6.07 -7.89
C VAL A 124 -28.79 6.92 -7.15
N ARG A 125 -28.18 6.41 -6.07
CA ARG A 125 -27.18 7.18 -5.31
C ARG A 125 -25.85 7.28 -6.04
N ARG A 126 -25.48 6.25 -6.82
CA ARG A 126 -24.31 6.29 -7.71
C ARG A 126 -24.46 7.37 -8.79
N GLN A 127 -25.65 7.47 -9.37
CA GLN A 127 -25.94 8.52 -10.35
C GLN A 127 -25.89 9.92 -9.73
N GLN A 128 -26.44 10.10 -8.51
CA GLN A 128 -26.35 11.38 -7.80
C GLN A 128 -24.89 11.79 -7.52
N GLN A 129 -24.04 10.88 -7.08
CA GLN A 129 -22.61 11.16 -6.83
C GLN A 129 -21.86 11.52 -8.11
N HIS A 130 -22.16 10.84 -9.21
CA HIS A 130 -21.62 11.15 -10.52
C HIS A 130 -22.10 12.52 -11.05
N GLU A 131 -23.33 12.92 -10.74
CA GLU A 131 -23.90 14.21 -11.16
C GLU A 131 -23.41 15.38 -10.27
N SER A 132 -23.31 15.19 -8.96
CA SER A 132 -22.89 16.24 -8.02
C SER A 132 -21.38 16.41 -7.92
N GLY A 133 -20.62 15.32 -8.05
CA GLY A 133 -19.17 15.31 -7.88
C GLY A 133 -18.42 16.27 -8.81
N PRO A 134 -18.71 16.34 -10.12
CA PRO A 134 -18.07 17.29 -11.02
C PRO A 134 -18.35 18.75 -10.65
N ALA A 135 -19.57 19.06 -10.18
CA ALA A 135 -19.94 20.41 -9.76
C ALA A 135 -19.21 20.83 -8.47
N GLU A 136 -18.99 19.91 -7.54
CA GLU A 136 -18.18 20.15 -6.34
C GLU A 136 -16.69 20.29 -6.69
N CYS A 137 -16.20 19.46 -7.59
CA CYS A 137 -14.83 19.49 -8.10
C CYS A 137 -14.48 20.83 -8.77
N GLN A 138 -15.39 21.36 -9.60
CA GLN A 138 -15.23 22.66 -10.25
C GLN A 138 -15.18 23.84 -9.26
N ARG A 139 -15.77 23.71 -8.06
CA ARG A 139 -15.68 24.75 -7.01
C ARG A 139 -14.36 24.69 -6.23
N ALA A 140 -13.63 23.59 -6.33
CA ALA A 140 -12.39 23.36 -5.60
C ALA A 140 -11.12 23.73 -6.40
N VAL A 141 -11.29 24.10 -7.68
CA VAL A 141 -10.24 24.62 -8.59
C VAL A 141 -10.44 26.12 -8.75
#